data_AF-A0A7J8PNR6-F1
#
_entry.id   AF-A0A7J8PNR6-F1
#
_cell.length_a   1.000
_cell.length_b   1.000
_cell.length_c   1.000
_cell.angle_alpha   90.00
_cell.angle_beta   90.00
_cell.angle_gamma   90.00
#
_symmetry.space_group_name_H-M   'P 1'
#
loop_
_entity.id
_entity.type
_entity.pdbx_description
1 polymer ?
#
loop_
_entity_poly.entity_id
_entity_poly.type
_entity_poly.pdbx_seq_one_letter_code
_entity_poly.pdbx_strand_id
1 'polypeptide(L)'
;EFNYETLHKALEQLSDFEKRANSRVIESGVLKGLNLEDIKRAGQRLILQDGCISFFQKITKNKSLNANIHVLSYCWCGDLIRTAFSSGGVDVLNIHANEFNYEESISTGEIVWKVQSPIDKIQAFNDILQDCSNERKKLSVYIGDSVGDLLCLVKADIGIVIGSSSSLRKVGSQYGVSFVPLFPGLVKKQKEFGEGASPCIWKGQSGILYTASSWDDIHAFILGW
;
A
#
# COMPACT_ATOMS: atom_id res chain seq x y z
N GLU A 1 -12.74 -7.30 20.78
CA GLU A 1 -13.04 -8.11 19.59
C GLU A 1 -12.84 -7.24 18.35
N PHE A 2 -12.35 -7.79 17.23
CA PHE A 2 -12.14 -7.03 16.00
C PHE A 2 -13.49 -6.67 15.36
N ASN A 3 -13.67 -5.40 14.99
CA ASN A 3 -14.90 -4.94 14.34
C ASN A 3 -14.56 -4.08 13.11
N TYR A 4 -14.65 -4.70 11.93
CA TYR A 4 -14.33 -4.06 10.65
C TYR A 4 -15.24 -2.85 10.37
N GLU A 5 -16.54 -2.96 10.61
CA GLU A 5 -17.50 -1.89 10.33
C GLU A 5 -17.23 -0.62 11.15
N THR A 6 -16.84 -0.80 12.41
CA THR A 6 -16.52 0.33 13.29
C THR A 6 -15.20 1.00 12.89
N LEU A 7 -14.19 0.20 12.51
CA LEU A 7 -12.93 0.71 11.95
C LEU A 7 -13.17 1.48 10.65
N HIS A 8 -14.02 0.95 9.76
CA HIS A 8 -14.40 1.58 8.51
C HIS A 8 -15.04 2.95 8.74
N LYS A 9 -16.07 3.03 9.58
CA LYS A 9 -16.73 4.30 9.92
C LYS A 9 -15.76 5.31 10.55
N ALA A 10 -14.81 4.86 11.36
CA ALA A 10 -13.81 5.75 11.95
C ALA A 10 -12.86 6.34 10.91
N LEU A 11 -12.42 5.54 9.94
CA LEU A 11 -11.55 6.00 8.86
C LEU A 11 -12.30 6.79 7.78
N GLU A 12 -13.61 6.60 7.66
CA GLU A 12 -14.47 7.47 6.88
C GLU A 12 -14.44 8.91 7.42
N GLN A 13 -14.54 9.09 8.74
CA GLN A 13 -14.42 10.42 9.37
C GLN A 13 -13.03 11.05 9.17
N LEU A 14 -11.97 10.24 9.07
CA LEU A 14 -10.62 10.72 8.76
C LEU A 14 -10.52 11.26 7.33
N SER A 15 -11.29 10.71 6.39
CA SER A 15 -11.31 11.14 4.98
C SER A 15 -11.63 12.62 4.83
N ASP A 16 -12.58 13.13 5.62
CA ASP A 16 -12.95 14.55 5.57
C ASP A 16 -11.80 15.46 6.02
N PHE A 17 -11.00 14.99 6.98
CA PHE A 17 -9.81 15.71 7.43
C PHE A 17 -8.73 15.74 6.34
N GLU A 18 -8.45 14.60 5.71
CA GLU A 18 -7.47 14.50 4.63
C GLU A 18 -7.88 15.34 3.41
N LYS A 19 -9.15 15.28 3.01
CA LYS A 19 -9.68 16.12 1.91
C LYS A 19 -9.55 17.61 2.21
N ARG A 20 -9.88 18.06 3.43
CA ARG A 20 -9.66 19.46 3.83
C ARG A 20 -8.18 19.85 3.84
N ALA A 21 -7.29 18.94 4.21
CA ALA A 21 -5.85 19.20 4.14
C ALA A 21 -5.36 19.38 2.71
N ASN A 22 -5.85 18.55 1.80
CA ASN A 22 -5.58 18.66 0.37
C ASN A 22 -6.12 19.97 -0.24
N SER A 23 -7.32 20.42 0.14
CA SER A 23 -7.86 21.71 -0.33
C SER A 23 -6.94 22.89 -0.01
N ARG A 24 -6.37 22.93 1.21
CA ARG A 24 -5.43 24.00 1.60
C ARG A 24 -4.16 24.03 0.76
N VAL A 25 -3.72 22.88 0.25
CA VAL A 25 -2.54 22.78 -0.63
C VAL A 25 -2.85 23.40 -1.99
N ILE A 26 -4.02 23.10 -2.55
CA ILE A 26 -4.48 23.73 -3.81
C ILE A 26 -4.63 25.24 -3.61
N GLU A 27 -5.31 25.67 -2.55
CA GLU A 27 -5.54 27.09 -2.22
C GLU A 27 -4.23 27.87 -2.04
N SER A 28 -3.19 27.22 -1.52
CA SER A 28 -1.88 27.84 -1.36
C SER A 28 -1.18 28.16 -2.70
N GLY A 29 -1.59 27.52 -3.79
CA GLY A 29 -0.96 27.65 -5.10
C GLY A 29 0.46 27.07 -5.18
N VAL A 30 0.94 26.37 -4.14
CA VAL A 30 2.33 25.86 -4.04
C VAL A 30 2.71 24.89 -5.17
N LEU A 31 1.72 24.31 -5.83
CA LEU A 31 1.91 23.34 -6.92
C LEU A 31 1.94 24.01 -8.31
N LYS A 32 1.45 25.24 -8.42
CA LYS A 32 1.38 25.96 -9.69
C LYS A 32 2.77 26.39 -10.14
N GLY A 33 3.08 26.17 -11.41
CA GLY A 33 4.37 26.54 -11.99
C GLY A 33 5.47 25.47 -11.83
N LEU A 34 5.19 24.35 -11.15
CA LEU A 34 6.16 23.26 -11.04
C LEU A 34 6.42 22.63 -12.41
N ASN A 35 7.69 22.50 -12.79
CA ASN A 35 8.09 21.88 -14.03
C ASN A 35 8.10 20.35 -13.92
N LEU A 36 7.58 19.66 -14.93
CA LEU A 36 7.51 18.19 -14.98
C LEU A 36 8.90 17.54 -14.88
N GLU A 37 9.90 18.06 -15.57
CA GLU A 37 11.26 17.50 -15.52
C GLU A 37 11.91 17.68 -14.15
N ASP A 38 11.59 18.77 -13.45
CA ASP A 38 12.03 18.97 -12.07
C ASP A 38 11.39 17.95 -11.11
N ILE A 39 10.11 17.64 -11.29
CA ILE A 39 9.40 16.60 -10.53
C ILE A 39 10.05 15.24 -10.79
N LYS A 40 10.29 14.87 -12.05
CA LYS A 40 10.96 13.61 -12.43
C LYS A 40 12.35 13.52 -11.79
N ARG A 41 13.12 14.61 -11.83
CA ARG A 41 14.44 14.70 -11.22
C ARG A 41 14.40 14.59 -9.70
N ALA A 42 13.36 15.12 -9.06
CA ALA A 42 13.13 14.93 -7.63
C ALA A 42 12.83 13.46 -7.30
N GLY A 43 11.99 12.80 -8.10
CA GLY A 43 11.67 11.38 -7.93
C GLY A 43 12.89 10.47 -8.11
N GLN A 44 13.73 10.74 -9.10
CA GLN A 44 15.00 10.02 -9.30
C GLN A 44 15.96 10.10 -8.10
N ARG A 45 15.86 11.17 -7.29
CA ARG A 45 16.70 11.42 -6.12
C ARG A 45 16.02 11.03 -4.81
N LEU A 46 14.80 10.50 -4.88
CA LEU A 46 14.06 10.09 -3.69
C LEU A 46 14.79 8.94 -3.02
N ILE A 47 15.09 9.10 -1.73
CA ILE A 47 15.70 8.05 -0.92
C ILE A 47 14.57 7.10 -0.51
N LEU A 48 14.52 5.93 -1.15
CA LEU A 48 13.61 4.85 -0.80
C LEU A 48 14.15 4.07 0.40
N GLN A 49 13.27 3.44 1.17
CA GLN A 49 13.69 2.58 2.28
C GLN A 49 14.64 1.47 1.79
N ASP A 50 15.65 1.17 2.58
CA ASP A 50 16.62 0.12 2.28
C ASP A 50 15.92 -1.21 1.97
N GLY A 51 16.34 -1.85 0.89
CA GLY A 51 15.76 -3.11 0.40
C GLY A 51 14.49 -2.97 -0.46
N CYS A 52 13.81 -1.82 -0.47
CA CYS A 52 12.56 -1.63 -1.22
C CYS A 52 12.70 -1.91 -2.72
N ILE A 53 13.62 -1.22 -3.40
CA ILE A 53 13.85 -1.41 -4.85
C ILE A 53 14.30 -2.84 -5.15
N SER A 54 15.23 -3.39 -4.35
CA SER A 54 15.74 -4.76 -4.52
C SER A 54 14.61 -5.79 -4.45
N PHE A 55 13.67 -5.61 -3.52
CA PHE A 55 12.48 -6.45 -3.39
C PHE A 55 11.61 -6.40 -4.65
N PHE A 56 11.22 -5.21 -5.11
CA PHE A 56 10.36 -5.10 -6.30
C PHE A 56 11.07 -5.56 -7.59
N GLN A 57 12.37 -5.29 -7.74
CA GLN A 57 13.17 -5.83 -8.84
C GLN A 57 13.14 -7.36 -8.88
N LYS A 58 13.25 -8.02 -7.71
CA LYS A 58 13.23 -9.48 -7.64
C LYS A 58 11.84 -10.05 -7.94
N ILE A 59 10.77 -9.45 -7.42
CA ILE A 59 9.40 -9.90 -7.70
C ILE A 59 9.08 -9.74 -9.19
N THR A 60 9.34 -8.56 -9.76
CA THR A 60 9.04 -8.26 -11.18
C THR A 60 9.82 -9.12 -12.17
N LYS A 61 11.05 -9.52 -11.82
CA LYS A 61 11.88 -10.40 -12.66
C LYS A 61 11.62 -11.89 -12.43
N ASN A 62 10.90 -12.26 -11.36
CA ASN A 62 10.66 -13.65 -11.03
C ASN A 62 9.53 -14.23 -11.89
N LYS A 63 9.90 -14.91 -12.98
CA LYS A 63 8.96 -15.54 -13.91
C LYS A 63 8.12 -16.67 -13.29
N SER A 64 8.54 -17.27 -12.18
CA SER A 64 7.75 -18.30 -11.50
C SER A 64 6.67 -17.71 -10.60
N LEU A 65 6.77 -16.43 -10.26
CA LEU A 65 5.79 -15.71 -9.45
C LEU A 65 4.82 -14.97 -10.37
N ASN A 66 3.59 -15.48 -10.48
CA ASN A 66 2.52 -14.78 -11.18
C ASN A 66 1.92 -13.68 -10.27
N ALA A 67 2.72 -12.65 -9.98
CA ALA A 67 2.31 -11.52 -9.14
C ALA A 67 1.92 -10.32 -9.99
N ASN A 68 0.74 -9.76 -9.70
CA ASN A 68 0.32 -8.46 -10.20
C ASN A 68 0.55 -7.40 -9.11
N ILE A 69 1.40 -6.42 -9.39
CA ILE A 69 1.86 -5.46 -8.39
C ILE A 69 1.17 -4.12 -8.58
N HIS A 70 0.59 -3.61 -7.50
CA HIS A 70 -0.09 -2.33 -7.45
C HIS A 70 0.48 -1.44 -6.34
N VAL A 71 0.59 -0.14 -6.61
CA VAL A 71 0.94 0.88 -5.63
C VAL A 71 -0.26 1.80 -5.45
N LEU A 72 -0.82 1.88 -4.24
CA LEU A 72 -1.93 2.76 -3.90
C LEU A 72 -1.40 3.86 -2.98
N SER A 73 -1.42 5.12 -3.44
CA SER A 73 -0.74 6.21 -2.73
C SER A 73 -1.54 7.51 -2.73
N TYR A 74 -1.47 8.22 -1.60
CA TYR A 74 -1.98 9.59 -1.46
C TYR A 74 -1.12 10.65 -2.14
N CYS A 75 0.05 10.25 -2.68
CA CYS A 75 0.96 11.19 -3.32
C CYS A 75 0.19 12.07 -4.32
N TRP A 76 0.43 13.37 -4.25
CA TRP A 76 -0.25 14.35 -5.10
C TRP A 76 0.17 14.24 -6.58
N CYS A 77 1.29 13.59 -6.87
CA CYS A 77 1.83 13.44 -8.21
C CYS A 77 2.37 12.02 -8.44
N GLY A 78 1.69 11.26 -9.31
CA GLY A 78 2.09 9.93 -9.72
C GLY A 78 3.45 9.86 -10.41
N ASP A 79 3.87 10.92 -11.10
CA ASP A 79 5.18 10.97 -11.77
C ASP A 79 6.34 10.89 -10.79
N LEU A 80 6.18 11.40 -9.56
CA LEU A 80 7.19 11.26 -8.52
C LEU A 80 7.41 9.79 -8.16
N ILE A 81 6.33 9.01 -8.05
CA ILE A 81 6.39 7.58 -7.75
C ILE A 81 6.99 6.83 -8.95
N ARG A 82 6.46 7.06 -10.16
CA ARG A 82 6.95 6.41 -11.39
C ARG A 82 8.45 6.59 -11.53
N THR A 83 8.93 7.82 -11.43
CA THR A 83 10.35 8.13 -11.62
C THR A 83 11.26 7.59 -10.52
N ALA A 84 10.79 7.52 -9.27
CA ALA A 84 11.52 6.88 -8.18
C ALA A 84 11.69 5.37 -8.37
N PHE A 85 10.68 4.69 -8.92
CA PHE A 85 10.77 3.26 -9.22
C PHE A 85 11.56 2.98 -10.50
N SER A 86 11.35 3.77 -11.55
CA SER A 86 12.09 3.67 -12.82
C SER A 86 13.59 3.94 -12.65
N SER A 87 13.99 4.88 -11.77
CA SER A 87 15.41 5.09 -11.47
C SER A 87 16.04 3.86 -10.81
N GLY A 88 15.25 3.09 -10.07
CA GLY A 88 15.59 1.78 -9.53
C GLY A 88 15.41 0.63 -10.51
N GLY A 89 15.11 0.86 -11.79
CA GLY A 89 14.93 -0.18 -12.80
C GLY A 89 13.67 -1.05 -12.60
N VAL A 90 12.61 -0.46 -12.06
CA VAL A 90 11.30 -1.08 -11.85
C VAL A 90 10.22 -0.28 -12.60
N ASP A 91 9.87 -0.69 -13.81
CA ASP A 91 8.95 0.06 -14.69
C ASP A 91 7.53 -0.53 -14.77
N VAL A 92 7.32 -1.75 -14.27
CA VAL A 92 6.11 -2.55 -14.52
C VAL A 92 5.10 -2.50 -13.36
N LEU A 93 4.97 -1.35 -12.69
CA LEU A 93 4.07 -1.19 -11.56
C LEU A 93 2.76 -0.51 -11.96
N ASN A 94 1.64 -1.05 -11.51
CA ASN A 94 0.35 -0.37 -11.64
C ASN A 94 0.21 0.67 -10.54
N ILE A 95 0.41 1.95 -10.88
CA ILE A 95 0.40 3.05 -9.92
C ILE A 95 -0.97 3.74 -9.89
N HIS A 96 -1.59 3.71 -8.72
CA HIS A 96 -2.85 4.37 -8.37
C HIS A 96 -2.55 5.52 -7.41
N ALA A 97 -2.37 6.71 -7.96
CA ALA A 97 -2.06 7.94 -7.23
C ALA A 97 -2.73 9.14 -7.89
N ASN A 98 -2.70 10.29 -7.23
CA ASN A 98 -3.17 11.53 -7.82
C ASN A 98 -2.21 12.02 -8.90
N GLU A 99 -2.69 12.84 -9.83
CA GLU A 99 -1.86 13.42 -10.89
C GLU A 99 -1.96 14.94 -10.89
N PHE A 100 -0.90 15.61 -11.32
CA PHE A 100 -1.02 17.03 -11.66
C PHE A 100 -1.63 17.20 -13.04
N ASN A 101 -2.38 18.29 -13.21
CA ASN A 101 -2.72 18.79 -14.53
C ASN A 101 -1.58 19.70 -15.02
N TYR A 102 -1.28 19.63 -16.33
CA TYR A 102 -0.16 20.33 -16.93
C TYR A 102 -0.62 21.13 -18.15
N GLU A 103 -0.10 22.33 -18.28
CA GLU A 103 -0.04 23.07 -19.54
C GLU A 103 1.39 22.91 -20.07
N GLU A 104 1.51 22.20 -21.20
CA GLU A 104 2.79 21.74 -21.75
C GLU A 104 3.58 20.88 -20.74
N SER A 105 4.51 21.46 -20.00
CA SER A 105 5.33 20.80 -18.98
C SER A 105 5.31 21.54 -17.65
N ILE A 106 4.37 22.46 -17.47
CA ILE A 106 4.23 23.29 -16.28
C ILE A 106 2.91 22.95 -15.59
N SER A 107 2.96 22.63 -14.30
CA SER A 107 1.76 22.30 -13.54
C SER A 107 0.85 23.53 -13.44
N THR A 108 -0.43 23.33 -13.70
CA THR A 108 -1.46 24.37 -13.54
C THR A 108 -1.74 24.68 -12.06
N GLY A 109 -1.27 23.81 -11.15
CA GLY A 109 -1.59 23.81 -9.73
C GLY A 109 -2.82 22.97 -9.37
N GLU A 110 -3.55 22.47 -10.38
CA GLU A 110 -4.68 21.56 -10.17
C GLU A 110 -4.22 20.11 -10.02
N ILE A 111 -4.93 19.36 -9.17
CA ILE A 111 -4.72 17.93 -8.99
C ILE A 111 -5.93 17.17 -9.55
N VAL A 112 -5.66 16.19 -10.40
CA VAL A 112 -6.60 15.13 -10.78
C VAL A 112 -6.59 14.09 -9.66
N TRP A 113 -7.64 14.14 -8.84
CA TRP A 113 -7.75 13.29 -7.67
C TRP A 113 -8.21 11.87 -8.02
N LYS A 114 -7.40 10.87 -7.65
CA LYS A 114 -7.74 9.44 -7.76
C LYS A 114 -7.77 8.74 -6.41
N VAL A 115 -6.84 9.08 -5.50
CA VAL A 115 -6.71 8.46 -4.18
C VAL A 115 -6.40 9.54 -3.15
N GLN A 116 -7.40 9.97 -2.38
CA GLN A 116 -7.27 11.07 -1.42
C GLN A 116 -7.41 10.64 0.04
N SER A 117 -7.97 9.46 0.26
CA SER A 117 -8.42 9.02 1.58
C SER A 117 -8.33 7.52 1.78
N PRO A 118 -8.49 7.00 3.02
CA PRO A 118 -8.42 5.56 3.27
C PRO A 118 -9.57 4.84 2.55
N ILE A 119 -10.68 5.56 2.36
CA ILE A 119 -11.87 5.10 1.64
C ILE A 119 -11.58 4.95 0.14
N ASP A 120 -10.86 5.91 -0.45
CA ASP A 120 -10.45 5.79 -1.86
C ASP A 120 -9.46 4.63 -2.06
N LYS A 121 -8.54 4.43 -1.10
CA LYS A 121 -7.60 3.29 -1.12
C LYS A 121 -8.34 1.95 -1.07
N ILE A 122 -9.28 1.77 -0.14
CA ILE A 122 -10.02 0.51 -0.04
C ILE A 122 -10.93 0.28 -1.26
N GLN A 123 -11.48 1.33 -1.85
CA GLN A 123 -12.23 1.23 -3.10
C GLN A 123 -11.34 0.74 -4.24
N ALA A 124 -10.21 1.41 -4.48
CA ALA A 124 -9.25 1.00 -5.51
C ALA A 124 -8.74 -0.43 -5.28
N PHE A 125 -8.51 -0.82 -4.01
CA PHE A 125 -8.11 -2.19 -3.68
C PHE A 125 -9.21 -3.21 -3.98
N ASN A 126 -10.48 -2.90 -3.67
CA ASN A 126 -11.60 -3.77 -4.01
C ASN A 126 -11.76 -3.93 -5.53
N ASP A 127 -11.59 -2.86 -6.30
CA ASP A 127 -11.68 -2.90 -7.77
C ASP A 127 -10.59 -3.83 -8.35
N ILE A 128 -9.35 -3.71 -7.84
CA ILE A 128 -8.23 -4.60 -8.21
C ILE A 128 -8.55 -6.07 -7.89
N LEU A 129 -9.14 -6.34 -6.72
CA LEU A 129 -9.51 -7.70 -6.31
C LEU A 129 -10.64 -8.27 -7.19
N GLN A 130 -11.60 -7.44 -7.61
CA GLN A 130 -12.68 -7.85 -8.51
C GLN A 130 -12.17 -8.18 -9.91
N ASP A 131 -11.31 -7.33 -10.49
CA ASP A 131 -10.68 -7.59 -11.79
C ASP A 131 -9.87 -8.89 -11.79
N CYS A 132 -9.32 -9.23 -10.62
CA CYS A 132 -8.54 -10.44 -10.42
C CYS A 132 -9.37 -11.72 -10.20
N SER A 133 -10.67 -11.60 -9.88
CA SER A 133 -11.52 -12.70 -9.37
C SER A 133 -11.83 -13.81 -10.39
N ASN A 134 -11.65 -13.54 -11.67
CA ASN A 134 -11.89 -14.52 -12.75
C ASN A 134 -10.75 -15.53 -12.94
N GLU A 135 -9.63 -15.35 -12.26
CA GLU A 135 -8.47 -16.23 -12.31
C GLU A 135 -8.37 -17.05 -11.02
N ARG A 136 -7.83 -18.28 -11.08
CA ARG A 136 -7.66 -19.23 -9.96
C ARG A 136 -7.33 -18.55 -8.62
N LYS A 137 -7.80 -19.10 -7.48
CA LYS A 137 -7.52 -18.65 -6.09
C LYS A 137 -6.24 -17.79 -5.97
N LYS A 138 -6.40 -16.47 -6.08
CA LYS A 138 -5.32 -15.48 -5.88
C LYS A 138 -5.21 -15.18 -4.40
N LEU A 139 -3.97 -15.05 -3.92
CA LEU A 139 -3.66 -14.62 -2.57
C LEU A 139 -3.35 -13.13 -2.59
N SER A 140 -4.07 -12.34 -1.79
CA SER A 140 -3.83 -10.90 -1.69
C SER A 140 -2.89 -10.56 -0.54
N VAL A 141 -1.82 -9.82 -0.86
CA VAL A 141 -0.87 -9.28 0.13
C VAL A 141 -0.90 -7.77 0.05
N TYR A 142 -1.11 -7.10 1.18
CA TYR A 142 -1.05 -5.65 1.26
C TYR A 142 0.06 -5.24 2.24
N ILE A 143 0.93 -4.31 1.81
CA ILE A 143 2.01 -3.77 2.63
C ILE A 143 1.73 -2.29 2.85
N GLY A 144 1.70 -1.85 4.11
CA GLY A 144 1.42 -0.47 4.47
C GLY A 144 2.06 -0.08 5.80
N ASP A 145 2.09 1.22 6.10
CA ASP A 145 2.78 1.76 7.28
C ASP A 145 1.95 2.82 8.03
N SER A 146 0.85 3.28 7.44
CA SER A 146 0.06 4.40 7.94
C SER A 146 -1.36 3.99 8.38
N VAL A 147 -1.99 4.86 9.16
CA VAL A 147 -3.40 4.69 9.57
C VAL A 147 -4.33 4.56 8.35
N GLY A 148 -4.02 5.27 7.27
CA GLY A 148 -4.78 5.23 6.02
C GLY A 148 -4.73 3.89 5.28
N ASP A 149 -3.78 3.02 5.64
CA ASP A 149 -3.64 1.70 5.05
C ASP A 149 -4.45 0.63 5.80
N LEU A 150 -4.95 0.94 7.00
CA LEU A 150 -5.55 -0.06 7.90
C LEU A 150 -6.69 -0.84 7.24
N LEU A 151 -7.56 -0.19 6.47
CA LEU A 151 -8.66 -0.88 5.78
C LEU A 151 -8.16 -1.89 4.76
N CYS A 152 -7.17 -1.51 3.95
CA CYS A 152 -6.59 -2.40 2.96
C CYS A 152 -5.80 -3.54 3.62
N LEU A 153 -5.03 -3.21 4.66
CA LEU A 153 -4.26 -4.17 5.46
C LEU A 153 -5.15 -5.25 6.04
N VAL A 154 -6.28 -4.88 6.67
CA VAL A 154 -7.19 -5.89 7.25
C VAL A 154 -8.03 -6.60 6.19
N LYS A 155 -8.25 -5.98 5.02
CA LYS A 155 -9.03 -6.59 3.94
C LYS A 155 -8.27 -7.69 3.21
N ALA A 156 -6.96 -7.50 3.00
CA ALA A 156 -6.10 -8.46 2.33
C ALA A 156 -6.01 -9.79 3.10
N ASP A 157 -5.75 -10.88 2.40
CA ASP A 157 -5.52 -12.20 3.02
C ASP A 157 -4.32 -12.18 3.96
N ILE A 158 -3.32 -11.38 3.59
CA ILE A 158 -2.11 -11.12 4.37
C ILE A 158 -1.85 -9.61 4.38
N GLY A 159 -2.18 -8.96 5.49
CA GLY A 159 -1.77 -7.57 5.77
C GLY A 159 -0.43 -7.52 6.49
N ILE A 160 0.54 -6.81 5.92
CA ILE A 160 1.88 -6.61 6.48
C ILE A 160 2.10 -5.14 6.78
N VAL A 161 2.27 -4.83 8.07
CA VAL A 161 2.69 -3.52 8.55
C VAL A 161 4.21 -3.46 8.53
N ILE A 162 4.76 -2.57 7.71
CA ILE A 162 6.20 -2.30 7.70
C ILE A 162 6.52 -1.13 8.63
N GLY A 163 7.56 -1.29 9.45
CA GLY A 163 8.05 -0.26 10.37
C GLY A 163 7.28 -0.17 11.70
N SER A 164 7.38 1.00 12.34
CA SER A 164 7.07 1.19 13.77
C SER A 164 6.02 2.27 14.06
N SER A 165 5.13 2.56 13.11
CA SER A 165 4.09 3.58 13.26
C SER A 165 3.23 3.37 14.51
N SER A 166 3.42 4.24 15.52
CA SER A 166 2.68 4.14 16.79
C SER A 166 1.20 4.50 16.62
N SER A 167 0.89 5.44 15.72
CA SER A 167 -0.48 5.85 15.41
C SER A 167 -1.28 4.73 14.77
N LEU A 168 -0.72 4.04 13.77
CA LEU A 168 -1.35 2.86 13.14
C LEU A 168 -1.67 1.81 14.20
N ARG A 169 -0.70 1.49 15.06
CA ARG A 169 -0.87 0.46 16.11
C ARG A 169 -1.93 0.86 17.13
N LYS A 170 -1.93 2.10 17.60
CA LYS A 170 -2.94 2.62 18.54
C LYS A 170 -4.34 2.53 17.97
N VAL A 171 -4.54 3.05 16.75
CA VAL A 171 -5.85 3.01 16.07
C VAL A 171 -6.26 1.56 15.82
N GLY A 172 -5.40 0.74 15.22
CA GLY A 172 -5.71 -0.67 14.97
C GLY A 172 -6.11 -1.43 16.24
N SER A 173 -5.33 -1.32 17.32
CA SER A 173 -5.63 -2.00 18.58
C SER A 173 -6.92 -1.50 19.23
N GLN A 174 -7.25 -0.21 19.11
CA GLN A 174 -8.53 0.33 19.58
C GLN A 174 -9.72 -0.36 18.90
N TYR A 175 -9.58 -0.77 17.64
CA TYR A 175 -10.61 -1.50 16.89
C TYR A 175 -10.43 -3.02 16.90
N GLY A 176 -9.59 -3.54 17.81
CA GLY A 176 -9.41 -4.98 18.03
C GLY A 176 -8.45 -5.67 17.06
N VAL A 177 -7.63 -4.92 16.31
CA VAL A 177 -6.57 -5.48 15.47
C VAL A 177 -5.39 -5.95 16.34
N SER A 178 -4.93 -7.17 16.08
CA SER A 178 -3.75 -7.78 16.70
C SER A 178 -2.54 -7.68 15.77
N PHE A 179 -1.39 -7.31 16.32
CA PHE A 179 -0.14 -7.19 15.58
C PHE A 179 0.80 -8.33 15.95
N VAL A 180 1.20 -9.14 14.97
CA VAL A 180 2.03 -10.33 15.18
C VAL A 180 3.31 -10.21 14.34
N PRO A 181 4.50 -10.50 14.90
CA PRO A 181 5.72 -10.54 14.10
C PRO A 181 5.61 -11.51 12.92
N LEU A 182 6.01 -11.07 11.71
CA LEU A 182 5.79 -11.78 10.45
C LEU A 182 6.36 -13.21 10.49
N PHE A 183 7.62 -13.36 10.89
CA PHE A 183 8.30 -14.66 10.90
C PHE A 183 7.70 -15.66 11.91
N PRO A 184 7.54 -15.33 13.21
CA PRO A 184 6.82 -16.20 14.14
C PRO A 184 5.39 -16.54 13.70
N GLY A 185 4.69 -15.58 13.09
CA GLY A 185 3.37 -15.78 12.52
C GLY A 185 3.36 -16.83 11.41
N LEU A 186 4.30 -16.75 10.48
CA LEU A 186 4.48 -17.73 9.41
C LEU A 186 4.76 -19.14 9.97
N VAL A 187 5.68 -19.26 10.93
CA VAL A 187 6.02 -20.57 11.53
C VAL A 187 4.80 -21.22 12.18
N LYS A 188 3.99 -20.44 12.88
CA LYS A 188 2.74 -20.94 13.47
C LYS A 188 1.77 -21.44 12.39
N LYS A 189 1.61 -20.67 11.32
CA LYS A 189 0.73 -20.99 10.19
C LYS A 189 1.18 -22.24 9.42
N GLN A 190 2.49 -22.45 9.27
CA GLN A 190 3.06 -23.67 8.68
C GLN A 190 2.80 -24.92 9.55
N LYS A 191 2.90 -24.80 10.88
CA LYS A 191 2.56 -25.91 11.79
C LYS A 191 1.08 -26.28 11.69
N GLU A 192 0.19 -25.29 11.68
CA GLU A 192 -1.26 -25.50 11.50
C GLU A 192 -1.57 -26.27 10.20
N PHE A 193 -0.83 -26.02 9.12
CA PHE A 193 -0.99 -26.74 7.86
C PHE A 193 -0.57 -28.22 7.92
N GLY A 194 0.55 -28.52 8.60
CA GLY A 194 1.04 -29.88 8.77
C GLY A 194 0.10 -30.79 9.59
N GLU A 195 -0.77 -30.19 10.39
CA GLU A 195 -1.72 -30.88 11.26
C GLU A 195 -3.09 -31.16 10.59
N GLY A 196 -3.20 -31.00 9.26
CA GLY A 196 -4.40 -31.36 8.50
C GLY A 196 -5.46 -30.25 8.42
N ALA A 197 -5.08 -28.99 8.66
CA ALA A 197 -5.97 -27.84 8.48
C ALA A 197 -6.34 -27.58 7.01
N SER A 198 -7.43 -26.85 6.80
CA SER A 198 -7.93 -26.43 5.49
C SER A 198 -6.84 -25.87 4.56
N PRO A 199 -6.93 -26.09 3.23
CA PRO A 199 -5.91 -25.69 2.26
C PRO A 199 -5.70 -24.16 2.11
N CYS A 200 -6.53 -23.32 2.74
CA CYS A 200 -6.36 -21.87 2.74
C CYS A 200 -6.16 -21.39 4.19
N ILE A 201 -4.88 -21.27 4.57
CA ILE A 201 -4.43 -20.92 5.93
C ILE A 201 -4.62 -19.41 6.23
N TRP A 202 -4.66 -18.62 5.16
CA TRP A 202 -4.78 -17.16 5.17
C TRP A 202 -6.20 -16.74 4.85
N LYS A 203 -6.69 -15.74 5.57
CA LYS A 203 -8.04 -15.21 5.40
C LYS A 203 -8.03 -13.73 5.72
N GLY A 204 -8.58 -12.94 4.79
CA GLY A 204 -8.84 -11.53 5.03
C GLY A 204 -9.83 -11.29 6.17
N GLN A 205 -9.82 -10.08 6.70
CA GLN A 205 -10.67 -9.60 7.79
C GLN A 205 -10.57 -10.45 9.08
N SER A 206 -9.44 -11.11 9.31
CA SER A 206 -9.18 -11.87 10.54
C SER A 206 -8.88 -10.99 11.75
N GLY A 207 -8.64 -9.68 11.54
CA GLY A 207 -8.16 -8.76 12.57
C GLY A 207 -6.71 -9.00 12.98
N ILE A 208 -5.96 -9.86 12.27
CA ILE A 208 -4.54 -10.10 12.51
C ILE A 208 -3.73 -9.42 11.40
N LEU A 209 -2.80 -8.55 11.79
CA LEU A 209 -1.81 -7.96 10.91
C LEU A 209 -0.41 -8.42 11.28
N TYR A 210 0.40 -8.70 10.27
CA TYR A 210 1.78 -9.11 10.46
C TYR A 210 2.69 -7.90 10.47
N THR A 211 3.78 -7.93 11.23
CA THR A 211 4.71 -6.80 11.32
C THR A 211 6.08 -7.18 10.81
N ALA A 212 6.63 -6.36 9.93
CA ALA A 212 7.98 -6.46 9.39
C ALA A 212 8.80 -5.24 9.84
N SER A 213 10.06 -5.48 10.20
CA SER A 213 10.98 -4.42 10.58
C SER A 213 11.72 -3.81 9.39
N SER A 214 11.89 -4.59 8.32
CA SER A 214 12.55 -4.17 7.08
C SER A 214 11.93 -4.86 5.86
N TRP A 215 12.34 -4.42 4.66
CA TRP A 215 11.98 -5.10 3.41
C TRP A 215 12.57 -6.51 3.31
N ASP A 216 13.66 -6.81 4.02
CA ASP A 216 14.26 -8.16 4.03
C ASP A 216 13.35 -9.19 4.72
N ASP A 217 12.62 -8.80 5.77
CA ASP A 217 11.62 -9.66 6.42
C ASP A 217 10.50 -10.03 5.43
N ILE A 218 10.02 -9.03 4.68
CA ILE A 218 8.95 -9.21 3.68
C ILE A 218 9.46 -10.06 2.51
N HIS A 219 10.69 -9.82 2.08
CA HIS A 219 11.36 -10.58 1.04
C HIS A 219 11.47 -12.05 1.41
N ALA A 220 11.97 -12.37 2.60
CA ALA A 220 12.08 -13.74 3.08
C ALA A 220 10.70 -14.42 3.14
N PHE A 221 9.66 -13.68 3.53
CA PHE A 221 8.30 -14.20 3.57
C PHE A 221 7.72 -14.52 2.18
N ILE A 222 7.92 -13.65 1.18
CA ILE A 222 7.29 -13.78 -0.14
C ILE A 222 8.11 -14.65 -1.10
N LEU A 223 9.44 -14.56 -1.04
CA LEU A 223 10.35 -15.23 -1.98
C LEU A 223 11.15 -16.38 -1.37
N GLY A 224 11.12 -16.55 -0.04
CA GLY A 224 11.89 -17.59 0.65
C GLY A 224 11.22 -18.96 0.71
N TRP A 225 10.26 -19.24 -0.18
CA TRP A 225 9.52 -20.50 -0.27
C TRP A 225 10.07 -21.38 -1.39
#